data_AF-A0A4Q3K0M9-F1
#
_entry.id   AF-A0A4Q3K0M9-F1
#
_cell.length_a   1.000
_cell.length_b   1.000
_cell.length_c   1.000
_cell.angle_alpha   90.00
_cell.angle_beta   90.00
_cell.angle_gamma   90.00
#
_symmetry.space_group_name_H-M   'P 1'
#
loop_
_entity.id
_entity.type
_entity.pdbx_description
1 polymer ?
#
loop_
_entity_poly.entity_id
_entity_poly.type
_entity_poly.pdbx_seq_one_letter_code
_entity_poly.pdbx_strand_id
1 'polypeptide(L)'
;PLPGGVVVRVAASHLRVGTFELLASRGDQAGLQALTTYALGRHYPDAVGAVNEPLALLERVVAAQASLVARWLGLGFIHGVMNTDNTSISGETIDYGPCAFLDEYVPQKTFSSIDRGGRYAYANQPRMALWNVTRLAETLIPLIDPEQGRAVAMATEQLDRFAELFGEAHSRVLHAKAGLEREEDGDVKLLQTLLDRMASGEVDFTRFRRVNPAFIPRNHRVEQLITAAVRQGDFGPFEAFHRVLARPYDDQPESASWAEPPAREERVQATFCGT
;
A
#
# COMPACT_ATOMS: atom_id res chain seq x y z
N PRO A 1 -26.27 -18.01 2.72
CA PRO A 1 -25.11 -17.81 3.63
C PRO A 1 -23.85 -18.33 2.93
N LEU A 2 -22.70 -17.69 3.14
CA LEU A 2 -21.40 -18.17 2.66
C LEU A 2 -20.70 -19.00 3.76
N PRO A 3 -19.82 -19.96 3.42
CA PRO A 3 -19.04 -20.68 4.41
C PRO A 3 -18.07 -19.74 5.14
N GLY A 4 -17.88 -19.96 6.44
CA GLY A 4 -16.83 -19.28 7.21
C GLY A 4 -15.44 -19.78 6.81
N GLY A 5 -14.45 -18.88 6.81
CA GLY A 5 -13.05 -19.20 6.54
C GLY A 5 -12.14 -18.57 7.59
N VAL A 6 -10.98 -19.20 7.83
CA VAL A 6 -9.94 -18.68 8.73
C VAL A 6 -8.63 -18.58 7.96
N VAL A 7 -7.97 -17.43 8.05
CA VAL A 7 -6.64 -17.18 7.48
C VAL A 7 -5.68 -16.85 8.63
N VAL A 8 -4.56 -17.57 8.69
CA VAL A 8 -3.50 -17.29 9.66
C VAL A 8 -2.56 -16.27 9.04
N ARG A 9 -2.47 -15.08 9.64
CA ARG A 9 -1.56 -14.01 9.20
C ARG A 9 -0.28 -13.99 10.01
N VAL A 10 0.85 -13.89 9.31
CA VAL A 10 2.17 -13.64 9.87
C VAL A 10 2.67 -12.30 9.33
N ALA A 11 3.19 -11.45 10.21
CA ALA A 11 3.70 -10.12 9.87
C ALA A 11 4.82 -9.73 10.84
N ALA A 12 5.69 -8.80 10.46
CA ALA A 12 6.68 -8.26 11.39
C ALA A 12 5.99 -7.61 12.60
N SER A 13 4.79 -7.04 12.42
CA SER A 13 3.96 -6.53 13.52
C SER A 13 2.51 -6.33 13.11
N HIS A 14 1.65 -6.23 14.13
CA HIS A 14 0.25 -5.86 13.99
C HIS A 14 -0.06 -4.48 14.59
N LEU A 15 0.97 -3.72 15.01
CA LEU A 15 0.84 -2.35 15.46
C LEU A 15 0.46 -1.42 14.30
N ARG A 16 -0.50 -0.54 14.58
CA ARG A 16 -1.15 0.31 13.58
C ARG A 16 -1.20 1.74 14.09
N VAL A 17 -1.45 2.71 13.21
CA VAL A 17 -1.73 4.08 13.63
C VAL A 17 -2.90 4.11 14.64
N GLY A 18 -3.96 3.34 14.37
CA GLY A 18 -5.11 3.19 15.28
C GLY A 18 -4.76 2.67 16.68
N THR A 19 -3.65 1.94 16.84
CA THR A 19 -3.18 1.49 18.17
C THR A 19 -2.70 2.68 19.02
N PHE A 20 -2.02 3.64 18.40
CA PHE A 20 -1.59 4.87 19.07
C PHE A 20 -2.77 5.79 19.37
N GLU A 21 -3.71 5.92 18.42
CA GLU A 21 -4.93 6.71 18.61
C GLU A 21 -5.76 6.20 19.79
N LEU A 22 -5.83 4.89 19.98
CA LEU A 22 -6.52 4.28 21.12
C LEU A 22 -5.91 4.69 22.47
N LEU A 23 -4.57 4.69 22.59
CA LEU A 23 -3.91 5.11 23.83
C LEU A 23 -4.03 6.63 24.05
N ALA A 24 -3.83 7.41 22.99
CA ALA A 24 -3.94 8.86 23.04
C ALA A 24 -5.36 9.31 23.45
N SER A 25 -6.42 8.70 22.88
CA SER A 25 -7.82 9.00 23.22
C SER A 25 -8.19 8.67 24.67
N ARG A 26 -7.41 7.81 25.35
CA ARG A 26 -7.56 7.49 26.77
C ARG A 26 -6.71 8.37 27.68
N GLY A 27 -5.87 9.24 27.13
CA GLY A 27 -4.89 10.02 27.88
C GLY A 27 -3.77 9.17 28.49
N ASP A 28 -3.55 7.94 28.00
CA ASP A 28 -2.54 7.02 28.54
C ASP A 28 -1.14 7.36 28.01
N GLN A 29 -0.55 8.43 28.55
CA GLN A 29 0.79 8.89 28.14
C GLN A 29 1.89 7.86 28.45
N ALA A 30 1.78 7.14 29.57
CA ALA A 30 2.75 6.12 29.94
C ALA A 30 2.70 4.93 28.96
N GLY A 31 1.50 4.47 28.61
CA GLY A 31 1.29 3.46 27.59
C GLY A 31 1.78 3.92 26.21
N LEU A 32 1.53 5.18 25.84
CA LEU A 32 1.99 5.74 24.57
C LEU A 32 3.53 5.82 24.50
N GLN A 33 4.21 6.22 25.59
CA GLN A 33 5.67 6.21 25.66
C GLN A 33 6.23 4.80 25.53
N ALA A 34 5.64 3.84 26.25
CA ALA A 34 6.04 2.44 26.18
C ALA A 34 5.84 1.86 24.77
N LEU A 35 4.70 2.16 24.14
CA LEU A 35 4.38 1.72 22.79
C LEU A 35 5.34 2.34 21.77
N THR A 36 5.64 3.64 21.87
CA THR A 36 6.61 4.35 21.01
C THR A 36 7.99 3.71 21.11
N THR A 37 8.49 3.49 22.32
CA THR A 37 9.81 2.88 22.57
C THR A 37 9.87 1.46 21.98
N TYR A 38 8.84 0.65 22.22
CA TYR A 38 8.73 -0.70 21.68
C TYR A 38 8.66 -0.72 20.14
N ALA A 39 7.84 0.16 19.56
CA ALA A 39 7.67 0.29 18.12
C ALA A 39 8.99 0.67 17.43
N LEU A 40 9.71 1.66 17.98
CA LEU A 40 11.01 2.10 17.47
C LEU A 40 12.03 0.96 17.54
N GLY A 41 12.17 0.31 18.71
CA GLY A 41 13.11 -0.79 18.88
C GLY A 41 12.82 -2.01 18.02
N ARG A 42 11.53 -2.30 17.74
CA ARG A 42 11.14 -3.45 16.92
C ARG A 42 11.32 -3.22 15.43
N HIS A 43 10.95 -2.03 14.93
CA HIS A 43 10.83 -1.76 13.49
C HIS A 43 11.97 -0.92 12.93
N TYR A 44 12.56 -0.09 13.77
CA TYR A 44 13.57 0.91 13.39
C TYR A 44 14.73 0.90 14.40
N PRO A 45 15.41 -0.24 14.58
CA PRO A 45 16.44 -0.40 15.60
C PRO A 45 17.63 0.56 15.42
N ASP A 46 17.85 1.06 14.19
CA ASP A 46 18.88 2.05 13.86
C ASP A 46 18.58 3.46 14.39
N ALA A 47 17.34 3.72 14.82
CA ALA A 47 16.90 5.00 15.38
C ALA A 47 16.75 4.97 16.92
N VAL A 48 17.00 3.82 17.57
CA VAL A 48 16.95 3.68 19.03
C VAL A 48 18.03 4.54 19.69
N GLY A 49 17.68 5.22 20.79
CA GLY A 49 18.59 6.14 21.47
C GLY A 49 18.72 7.51 20.80
N ALA A 50 17.88 7.81 19.81
CA ALA A 50 17.73 9.17 19.31
C ALA A 50 17.34 10.13 20.44
N VAL A 51 17.82 11.38 20.36
CA VAL A 51 17.53 12.42 21.36
C VAL A 51 16.01 12.62 21.55
N ASN A 52 15.24 12.44 20.47
CA ASN A 52 13.79 12.50 20.48
C ASN A 52 13.23 11.25 19.78
N GLU A 53 13.07 10.16 20.54
CA GLU A 53 12.56 8.88 20.02
C GLU A 53 11.16 8.94 19.40
N PRO A 54 10.17 9.69 19.95
CA PRO A 54 8.87 9.88 19.29
C PRO A 54 9.00 10.53 17.92
N LEU A 55 9.83 11.56 17.79
CA LEU A 55 10.07 12.21 16.51
C LEU A 55 10.80 11.29 15.52
N ALA A 56 11.78 10.53 16.01
CA ALA A 56 12.49 9.54 15.21
C ALA A 56 11.54 8.44 14.71
N LEU A 57 10.61 7.95 15.54
CA LEU A 57 9.58 7.01 15.11
C LEU A 57 8.72 7.61 13.99
N LEU A 58 8.27 8.86 14.15
CA LEU A 58 7.47 9.55 13.14
C LEU A 58 8.22 9.66 11.81
N GLU A 59 9.48 10.12 11.83
CA GLU A 59 10.33 10.21 10.63
C GLU A 59 10.40 8.86 9.88
N ARG A 60 10.62 7.77 10.62
CA ARG A 60 10.74 6.44 10.02
C ARG A 60 9.44 5.93 9.44
N VAL A 61 8.32 6.16 10.14
CA VAL A 61 7.00 5.77 9.63
C VAL A 61 6.61 6.59 8.39
N VAL A 62 6.93 7.90 8.34
CA VAL A 62 6.73 8.74 7.14
C VAL A 62 7.46 8.15 5.94
N ALA A 63 8.76 7.85 6.09
CA ALA A 63 9.57 7.26 5.02
C ALA A 63 9.07 5.87 4.59
N ALA A 64 8.70 5.02 5.56
CA ALA A 64 8.19 3.68 5.30
C ALA A 64 6.87 3.71 4.53
N GLN A 65 5.94 4.61 4.90
CA GLN A 65 4.65 4.77 4.21
C GLN A 65 4.82 5.36 2.81
N ALA A 66 5.69 6.36 2.63
CA ALA A 66 6.01 6.91 1.31
C ALA A 66 6.55 5.81 0.36
N SER A 67 7.49 4.99 0.83
CA SER A 67 8.04 3.86 0.08
C SER A 67 6.99 2.78 -0.21
N LEU A 68 6.15 2.44 0.76
CA LEU A 68 5.09 1.44 0.60
C LEU A 68 4.10 1.85 -0.49
N VAL A 69 3.56 3.08 -0.42
CA VAL A 69 2.58 3.55 -1.39
C VAL A 69 3.19 3.71 -2.78
N ALA A 70 4.45 4.16 -2.88
CA ALA A 70 5.15 4.20 -4.17
C ALA A 70 5.19 2.81 -4.85
N ARG A 71 5.45 1.74 -4.08
CA ARG A 71 5.41 0.35 -4.58
C ARG A 71 3.99 -0.08 -4.96
N TRP A 72 2.98 0.29 -4.19
CA TRP A 72 1.58 0.02 -4.56
C TRP A 72 1.23 0.63 -5.90
N LEU A 73 1.57 1.91 -6.11
CA LEU A 73 1.32 2.57 -7.39
C LEU A 73 2.10 1.89 -8.52
N GLY A 74 3.38 1.56 -8.31
CA GLY A 74 4.17 0.81 -9.30
C GLY A 74 3.50 -0.47 -9.79
N LEU A 75 2.86 -1.21 -8.88
CA LEU A 75 2.15 -2.46 -9.19
C LEU A 75 0.72 -2.25 -9.70
N GLY A 76 0.18 -1.03 -9.70
CA GLY A 76 -1.23 -0.80 -10.00
C GLY A 76 -2.16 -1.26 -8.86
N PHE A 77 -1.66 -1.40 -7.64
CA PHE A 77 -2.43 -1.89 -6.49
C PHE A 77 -3.25 -0.76 -5.85
N ILE A 78 -4.50 -1.06 -5.55
CA ILE A 78 -5.43 -0.23 -4.79
C ILE A 78 -5.79 -0.97 -3.51
N HIS A 79 -5.49 -0.39 -2.35
CA HIS A 79 -5.83 -0.99 -1.06
C HIS A 79 -7.34 -0.93 -0.77
N GLY A 80 -8.01 0.15 -1.17
CA GLY A 80 -9.47 0.30 -1.09
C GLY A 80 -10.03 0.71 0.29
N VAL A 81 -9.30 0.55 1.39
CA VAL A 81 -9.69 1.00 2.75
C VAL A 81 -8.46 1.40 3.57
N MET A 82 -7.97 2.62 3.35
CA MET A 82 -6.81 3.15 4.08
C MET A 82 -7.23 3.92 5.33
N ASN A 83 -7.96 3.28 6.24
CA ASN A 83 -8.21 3.84 7.57
C ASN A 83 -6.93 3.75 8.43
N THR A 84 -6.86 4.52 9.52
CA THR A 84 -5.69 4.51 10.43
C THR A 84 -5.51 3.17 11.13
N ASP A 85 -6.60 2.46 11.40
CA ASP A 85 -6.57 1.08 11.89
C ASP A 85 -6.17 0.08 10.81
N ASN A 86 -6.05 0.44 9.53
CA ASN A 86 -5.45 -0.41 8.49
C ASN A 86 -4.05 0.09 8.08
N THR A 87 -3.46 1.02 8.83
CA THR A 87 -2.14 1.59 8.52
C THR A 87 -1.10 1.01 9.48
N SER A 88 -0.31 0.05 9.01
CA SER A 88 0.77 -0.54 9.80
C SER A 88 1.90 0.48 10.05
N ILE A 89 2.43 0.52 11.27
CA ILE A 89 3.63 1.33 11.55
C ILE A 89 4.91 0.72 10.97
N SER A 90 4.92 -0.56 10.57
CA SER A 90 6.10 -1.24 10.00
C SER A 90 6.34 -0.93 8.52
N GLY A 91 5.40 -0.23 7.86
CA GLY A 91 5.45 -0.03 6.41
C GLY A 91 5.11 -1.29 5.60
N GLU A 92 4.43 -2.25 6.21
CA GLU A 92 3.86 -3.43 5.55
C GLU A 92 2.40 -3.17 5.12
N THR A 93 1.97 -3.82 4.03
CA THR A 93 0.55 -3.85 3.65
C THR A 93 -0.20 -4.77 4.62
N ILE A 94 -1.37 -4.35 5.10
CA ILE A 94 -2.18 -5.15 6.04
C ILE A 94 -3.66 -5.03 5.68
N ASP A 95 -4.48 -5.98 6.14
CA ASP A 95 -5.95 -5.96 5.99
C ASP A 95 -6.44 -5.82 4.53
N TYR A 96 -6.09 -6.85 3.75
CA TYR A 96 -6.62 -7.11 2.40
C TYR A 96 -8.14 -7.37 2.46
N GLY A 97 -8.94 -6.31 2.24
CA GLY A 97 -10.39 -6.38 2.10
C GLY A 97 -10.79 -6.15 0.64
N PRO A 98 -11.23 -4.94 0.26
CA PRO A 98 -11.64 -4.63 -1.10
C PRO A 98 -10.43 -4.07 -1.87
N CYS A 99 -9.31 -4.78 -1.78
CA CYS A 99 -8.11 -4.44 -2.51
C CYS A 99 -8.15 -5.06 -3.90
N ALA A 100 -7.51 -4.41 -4.87
CA ALA A 100 -7.58 -4.80 -6.26
C ALA A 100 -6.37 -4.28 -7.03
N PHE A 101 -6.09 -4.91 -8.16
CA PHE A 101 -5.09 -4.45 -9.11
C PHE A 101 -5.77 -3.77 -10.31
N LEU A 102 -5.11 -2.76 -10.87
CA LEU A 102 -5.49 -2.14 -12.14
C LEU A 102 -5.21 -3.11 -13.29
N ASP A 103 -6.23 -3.39 -14.09
CA ASP A 103 -6.05 -3.99 -15.41
C ASP A 103 -5.75 -2.92 -16.47
N GLU A 104 -6.51 -1.82 -16.45
CA GLU A 104 -6.32 -0.63 -17.28
C GLU A 104 -5.86 0.55 -16.41
N TYR A 105 -4.98 1.41 -16.92
CA TYR A 105 -4.51 2.58 -16.16
C TYR A 105 -5.60 3.66 -16.10
N VAL A 106 -6.33 3.68 -14.99
CA VAL A 106 -7.36 4.68 -14.70
C VAL A 106 -7.02 5.32 -13.35
N PRO A 107 -6.41 6.52 -13.32
CA PRO A 107 -5.89 7.11 -12.07
C PRO A 107 -6.94 7.30 -10.96
N GLN A 108 -8.19 7.57 -11.34
CA GLN A 108 -9.30 7.77 -10.42
C GLN A 108 -10.08 6.48 -10.12
N LYS A 109 -9.56 5.31 -10.50
CA LYS A 109 -10.24 4.04 -10.27
C LYS A 109 -10.35 3.74 -8.78
N THR A 110 -11.53 3.28 -8.40
CA THR A 110 -11.84 2.68 -7.11
C THR A 110 -12.43 1.29 -7.34
N PHE A 111 -12.20 0.39 -6.39
CA PHE A 111 -12.86 -0.92 -6.36
C PHE A 111 -13.66 -1.16 -5.08
N SER A 112 -13.41 -0.39 -4.02
CA SER A 112 -14.14 -0.54 -2.77
C SER A 112 -15.60 -0.12 -2.92
N SER A 113 -16.51 -1.05 -2.64
CA SER A 113 -17.96 -0.81 -2.74
C SER A 113 -18.47 0.29 -1.79
N ILE A 114 -17.71 0.58 -0.73
CA ILE A 114 -18.01 1.63 0.24
C ILE A 114 -17.38 2.98 -0.11
N ASP A 115 -16.42 3.03 -1.04
CA ASP A 115 -15.72 4.26 -1.43
C ASP A 115 -16.40 4.99 -2.59
N ARG A 116 -17.60 5.53 -2.33
CA ARG A 116 -18.38 6.28 -3.34
C ARG A 116 -17.77 7.64 -3.70
N GLY A 117 -16.95 8.20 -2.81
CA GLY A 117 -16.33 9.52 -2.98
C GLY A 117 -14.92 9.48 -3.59
N GLY A 118 -14.39 8.29 -3.87
CA GLY A 118 -13.02 8.13 -4.37
C GLY A 118 -11.94 8.52 -3.37
N ARG A 119 -12.23 8.45 -2.07
CA ARG A 119 -11.27 8.75 -1.00
C ARG A 119 -10.02 7.87 -1.13
N TYR A 120 -10.19 6.61 -1.50
CA TYR A 120 -9.15 5.59 -1.64
C TYR A 120 -8.88 5.20 -3.10
N ALA A 121 -9.22 6.07 -4.05
CA ALA A 121 -8.87 5.88 -5.46
C ALA A 121 -7.35 5.71 -5.64
N TYR A 122 -6.94 5.02 -6.70
CA TYR A 122 -5.53 4.72 -7.00
C TYR A 122 -4.60 5.93 -6.80
N ALA A 123 -4.89 7.06 -7.46
CA ALA A 123 -4.07 8.27 -7.39
C ALA A 123 -4.18 9.02 -6.05
N ASN A 124 -5.19 8.72 -5.22
CA ASN A 124 -5.41 9.36 -3.92
C ASN A 124 -4.67 8.66 -2.77
N GLN A 125 -4.12 7.46 -2.99
CA GLN A 125 -3.45 6.69 -1.94
C GLN A 125 -2.27 7.43 -1.27
N PRO A 126 -1.39 8.20 -1.98
CA PRO A 126 -0.33 8.96 -1.33
C PRO A 126 -0.86 10.02 -0.38
N ARG A 127 -1.89 10.76 -0.80
CA ARG A 127 -2.57 11.75 0.04
C ARG A 127 -3.19 11.12 1.27
N MET A 128 -3.76 9.92 1.13
CA MET A 128 -4.37 9.20 2.25
C MET A 128 -3.32 8.65 3.23
N ALA A 129 -2.18 8.17 2.73
CA ALA A 129 -1.08 7.77 3.59
C ALA A 129 -0.52 8.95 4.39
N LEU A 130 -0.32 10.12 3.75
CA LEU A 130 0.06 11.35 4.45
C LEU A 130 -0.96 11.68 5.56
N TRP A 131 -2.26 11.66 5.23
CA TRP A 131 -3.30 11.94 6.22
C TRP A 131 -3.25 10.97 7.42
N ASN A 132 -3.01 9.68 7.19
CA ASN A 132 -2.88 8.68 8.25
C ASN A 132 -1.62 8.88 9.10
N VAL A 133 -0.47 9.20 8.51
CA VAL A 133 0.74 9.50 9.31
C VAL A 133 0.63 10.84 10.06
N THR A 134 -0.16 11.79 9.56
CA THR A 134 -0.53 12.98 10.34
C THR A 134 -1.35 12.59 11.57
N ARG A 135 -2.29 11.62 11.48
CA ARG A 135 -3.01 11.12 12.66
C ARG A 135 -2.04 10.50 13.68
N LEU A 136 -1.03 9.74 13.22
CA LEU A 136 0.02 9.24 14.10
C LEU A 136 0.77 10.38 14.80
N ALA A 137 1.20 11.40 14.04
CA ALA A 137 1.93 12.54 14.57
C ALA A 137 1.16 13.25 15.70
N GLU A 138 -0.16 13.45 15.53
CA GLU A 138 -1.03 14.04 16.55
C GLU A 138 -0.98 13.26 17.88
N THR A 139 -0.90 11.93 17.82
CA THR A 139 -0.78 11.12 19.04
C THR A 139 0.53 11.35 19.76
N LEU A 140 1.62 11.61 19.03
CA LEU A 140 2.98 11.72 19.56
C LEU A 140 3.31 13.11 20.10
N ILE A 141 2.52 14.14 19.79
CA ILE A 141 2.75 15.53 20.22
C ILE A 141 3.13 15.66 21.70
N PRO A 142 2.41 15.03 22.67
CA PRO A 142 2.74 15.18 24.09
C PRO A 142 4.08 14.55 24.49
N LEU A 143 4.66 13.68 23.65
CA LEU A 143 5.94 13.01 23.89
C LEU A 143 7.10 13.71 23.17
N ILE A 144 6.84 14.47 22.11
CA ILE A 144 7.87 15.13 21.29
C ILE A 144 8.49 16.31 22.05
N ASP A 145 7.69 17.20 22.60
CA ASP A 145 8.15 18.36 23.38
C ASP A 145 7.07 18.76 24.39
N PRO A 146 7.44 19.19 25.62
CA PRO A 146 6.46 19.68 26.61
C PRO A 146 5.73 20.96 26.16
N GLU A 147 6.34 21.75 25.27
CA GLU A 147 5.70 22.90 24.64
C GLU A 147 5.06 22.45 23.32
N GLN A 148 3.73 22.49 23.29
CA GLN A 148 2.93 21.95 22.20
C GLN A 148 3.24 22.61 20.85
N GLY A 149 3.49 23.92 20.81
CA GLY A 149 3.82 24.64 19.58
C GLY A 149 5.10 24.12 18.93
N ARG A 150 6.16 23.91 19.71
CA ARG A 150 7.42 23.30 19.27
C ARG A 150 7.22 21.85 18.82
N ALA A 151 6.48 21.04 19.58
CA ALA A 151 6.19 19.66 19.19
C ALA A 151 5.46 19.58 17.83
N VAL A 152 4.46 20.44 17.61
CA VAL A 152 3.73 20.53 16.34
C VAL A 152 4.64 20.97 15.20
N ALA A 153 5.50 21.98 15.43
CA ALA A 153 6.45 22.44 14.42
C ALA A 153 7.42 21.32 14.00
N MET A 154 8.00 20.61 14.97
CA MET A 154 8.91 19.48 14.73
C MET A 154 8.22 18.33 13.98
N ALA A 155 6.99 17.99 14.38
CA ALA A 155 6.22 16.94 13.70
C ALA A 155 5.85 17.35 12.26
N THR A 156 5.48 18.61 12.05
CA THR A 156 5.14 19.16 10.72
C THR A 156 6.34 19.08 9.77
N GLU A 157 7.54 19.40 10.26
CA GLU A 157 8.77 19.26 9.47
C GLU A 157 8.97 17.83 8.94
N GLN A 158 8.67 16.82 9.75
CA GLN A 158 8.75 15.42 9.30
C GLN A 158 7.64 15.07 8.30
N LEU A 159 6.43 15.59 8.49
CA LEU A 159 5.31 15.37 7.57
C LEU A 159 5.55 16.03 6.20
N ASP A 160 6.15 17.22 6.17
CA ASP A 160 6.43 17.97 4.94
C ASP A 160 7.42 17.22 4.03
N ARG A 161 8.30 16.39 4.62
CA ARG A 161 9.22 15.51 3.87
C ARG A 161 8.51 14.37 3.13
N PHE A 162 7.24 14.07 3.43
CA PHE A 162 6.52 12.97 2.80
C PHE A 162 6.47 13.12 1.27
N ALA A 163 6.19 14.33 0.76
CA ALA A 163 6.03 14.56 -0.67
C ALA A 163 7.34 14.30 -1.44
N GLU A 164 8.47 14.75 -0.88
CA GLU A 164 9.81 14.51 -1.42
C GLU A 164 10.14 13.01 -1.39
N LEU A 165 10.03 12.37 -0.21
CA LEU A 165 10.32 10.95 -0.03
C LEU A 165 9.47 10.05 -0.94
N PHE A 166 8.18 10.38 -1.08
CA PHE A 166 7.28 9.69 -1.99
C PHE A 166 7.68 9.92 -3.44
N GLY A 167 7.97 11.16 -3.82
CA GLY A 167 8.39 11.52 -5.18
C GLY A 167 9.64 10.75 -5.61
N GLU A 168 10.66 10.71 -4.75
CA GLU A 168 11.86 9.91 -4.98
C GLU A 168 11.58 8.41 -5.06
N ALA A 169 10.81 7.86 -4.12
CA ALA A 169 10.49 6.44 -4.11
C ALA A 169 9.69 6.03 -5.34
N HIS A 170 8.72 6.84 -5.74
CA HIS A 170 7.89 6.62 -6.92
C HIS A 170 8.71 6.76 -8.21
N SER A 171 9.61 7.75 -8.26
CA SER A 171 10.58 7.91 -9.34
C SER A 171 11.41 6.64 -9.51
N ARG A 172 12.06 6.15 -8.44
CA ARG A 172 12.86 4.91 -8.48
C ARG A 172 12.05 3.71 -8.96
N VAL A 173 10.81 3.57 -8.49
CA VAL A 173 9.89 2.51 -8.92
C VAL A 173 9.62 2.59 -10.43
N LEU A 174 9.32 3.78 -10.97
CA LEU A 174 9.03 3.96 -12.38
C LEU A 174 10.25 3.80 -13.29
N HIS A 175 11.42 4.29 -12.87
CA HIS A 175 12.69 4.09 -13.60
C HIS A 175 13.01 2.61 -13.72
N ALA A 176 12.93 1.87 -12.60
CA ALA A 176 13.09 0.42 -12.62
C ALA A 176 12.08 -0.22 -13.58
N LYS A 177 10.79 0.15 -13.49
CA LYS A 177 9.69 -0.30 -14.38
C LYS A 177 10.03 -0.11 -15.86
N ALA A 178 10.66 1.03 -16.17
CA ALA A 178 11.05 1.42 -17.52
C ALA A 178 12.33 0.75 -18.01
N GLY A 179 13.06 0.08 -17.13
CA GLY A 179 14.39 -0.43 -17.43
C GLY A 179 15.41 0.69 -17.65
N LEU A 180 15.17 1.87 -17.06
CA LEU A 180 16.11 2.98 -17.03
C LEU A 180 17.13 2.70 -15.91
N GLU A 181 18.37 2.44 -16.31
CA GLU A 181 19.45 2.02 -15.39
C GLU A 181 20.14 3.22 -14.73
N ARG A 182 19.91 4.44 -15.24
CA ARG A 182 20.45 5.71 -14.74
C ARG A 182 19.35 6.76 -14.78
N GLU A 183 19.38 7.69 -13.83
CA GLU A 183 18.52 8.86 -13.85
C GLU A 183 19.16 9.93 -14.75
N GLU A 184 18.42 10.37 -15.76
CA GLU A 184 18.83 11.40 -16.71
C GLU A 184 17.88 12.61 -16.68
N ASP A 185 18.40 13.77 -17.09
CA ASP A 185 17.62 14.99 -17.22
C ASP A 185 16.47 14.77 -18.22
N GLY A 186 15.23 14.87 -17.71
CA GLY A 186 14.02 14.71 -18.52
C GLY A 186 13.28 13.38 -18.32
N ASP A 187 13.84 12.43 -17.58
CA ASP A 187 13.18 11.14 -17.31
C ASP A 187 11.83 11.30 -16.61
N VAL A 188 11.72 12.24 -15.66
CA VAL A 188 10.45 12.56 -15.00
C VAL A 188 9.38 12.93 -16.02
N LYS A 189 9.73 13.75 -17.03
CA LYS A 189 8.79 14.16 -18.09
C LYS A 189 8.45 12.99 -19.01
N LEU A 190 9.44 12.15 -19.36
CA LEU A 190 9.25 10.96 -20.17
C LEU A 190 8.28 9.98 -19.50
N LEU A 191 8.53 9.65 -18.23
CA LEU A 191 7.71 8.73 -17.43
C LEU A 191 6.30 9.29 -17.22
N GLN A 192 6.16 10.60 -16.96
CA GLN A 192 4.85 11.23 -16.89
C GLN A 192 4.10 11.14 -18.22
N THR A 193 4.77 11.43 -19.34
CA THR A 193 4.17 11.33 -20.68
C THR A 193 3.72 9.89 -20.97
N LEU A 194 4.49 8.89 -20.55
CA LEU A 194 4.10 7.49 -20.66
C LEU A 194 2.83 7.18 -19.86
N LEU A 195 2.74 7.64 -18.61
CA LEU A 195 1.55 7.45 -17.79
C LEU A 195 0.33 8.15 -18.39
N ASP A 196 0.49 9.35 -18.96
CA ASP A 196 -0.59 10.08 -19.63
C ASP A 196 -1.09 9.34 -20.87
N ARG A 197 -0.19 8.70 -21.63
CA ARG A 197 -0.52 7.84 -22.79
C ARG A 197 -1.20 6.53 -22.37
N MET A 198 -0.80 5.96 -21.23
CA MET A 198 -1.54 4.83 -20.64
C MET A 198 -2.96 5.26 -20.24
N ALA A 199 -3.12 6.47 -19.71
CA ALA A 199 -4.43 6.99 -19.29
C ALA A 199 -5.36 7.28 -20.47
N SER A 200 -4.82 7.60 -21.66
CA SER A 200 -5.59 7.72 -22.91
C SER A 200 -5.98 6.37 -23.53
N GLY A 201 -5.54 5.24 -22.94
CA GLY A 201 -5.82 3.89 -23.43
C GLY A 201 -4.92 3.44 -24.58
N GLU A 202 -3.87 4.19 -24.89
CA GLU A 202 -2.92 3.86 -25.97
C GLU A 202 -1.94 2.73 -25.56
N VAL A 203 -1.77 2.48 -24.25
CA VAL A 203 -0.80 1.51 -23.71
C VAL A 203 -1.37 0.78 -22.48
N ASP A 204 -1.21 -0.54 -22.42
CA ASP A 204 -1.56 -1.38 -21.26
C ASP A 204 -0.52 -1.22 -20.13
N PHE A 205 -0.98 -0.85 -18.93
CA PHE A 205 -0.15 -0.59 -17.75
C PHE A 205 0.73 -1.77 -17.32
N THR A 206 0.19 -2.99 -17.46
CA THR A 206 0.82 -4.23 -17.06
C THR A 206 1.85 -4.72 -18.08
N ARG A 207 1.68 -4.35 -19.37
CA ARG A 207 2.63 -4.67 -20.46
C ARG A 207 3.92 -3.84 -20.46
N PHE A 208 4.17 -3.02 -19.45
CA PHE A 208 5.46 -2.38 -19.25
C PHE A 208 6.44 -3.38 -18.61
N ARG A 209 7.18 -4.12 -19.45
CA ARG A 209 7.58 -5.53 -19.18
C ARG A 209 8.84 -5.79 -18.36
N ARG A 210 9.78 -4.85 -18.13
CA ARG A 210 11.13 -5.27 -17.64
C ARG A 210 11.22 -5.63 -16.16
N VAL A 211 10.44 -4.99 -15.28
CA VAL A 211 10.41 -5.35 -13.83
C VAL A 211 9.00 -5.36 -13.24
N ASN A 212 7.97 -5.34 -14.10
CA ASN A 212 6.62 -5.67 -13.65
C ASN A 212 6.51 -7.19 -13.49
N PRO A 213 5.78 -7.67 -12.48
CA PRO A 213 5.44 -9.09 -12.43
C PRO A 213 4.66 -9.46 -13.69
N ALA A 214 5.07 -10.55 -14.35
CA ALA A 214 4.33 -11.19 -15.43
C ALA A 214 2.94 -11.65 -14.97
N PHE A 215 2.82 -11.99 -13.68
CA PHE A 215 1.59 -12.45 -13.06
C PHE A 215 1.21 -11.60 -11.84
N ILE A 216 0.01 -11.04 -11.86
CA ILE A 216 -0.61 -10.36 -10.72
C ILE A 216 -1.93 -11.06 -10.38
N PRO A 217 -2.42 -10.98 -9.13
CA PRO A 217 -3.74 -11.51 -8.78
C PRO A 217 -4.84 -10.61 -9.36
N ARG A 218 -5.03 -10.68 -10.67
CA ARG A 218 -6.07 -9.94 -11.41
C ARG A 218 -7.44 -10.27 -10.83
N ASN A 219 -8.28 -9.25 -10.70
CA ASN A 219 -9.53 -9.35 -9.94
C ASN A 219 -10.45 -10.45 -10.46
N HIS A 220 -10.57 -10.60 -11.79
CA HIS A 220 -11.38 -11.65 -12.40
C HIS A 220 -10.86 -13.07 -12.14
N ARG A 221 -9.53 -13.26 -12.10
CA ARG A 221 -8.92 -14.53 -11.72
C ARG A 221 -9.22 -14.84 -10.27
N VAL A 222 -9.04 -13.87 -9.36
CA VAL A 222 -9.38 -14.05 -7.95
C VAL A 222 -10.85 -14.43 -7.76
N GLU A 223 -11.78 -13.80 -8.47
CA GLU A 223 -13.22 -14.15 -8.42
C GLU A 223 -13.49 -15.58 -8.93
N GLN A 224 -12.80 -16.01 -9.99
CA GLN A 224 -12.87 -17.39 -10.49
C GLN A 224 -12.39 -18.39 -9.43
N LEU A 225 -11.29 -18.08 -8.73
CA LEU A 225 -10.76 -18.93 -7.65
C LEU A 225 -11.73 -19.02 -6.47
N ILE A 226 -12.28 -17.89 -6.03
CA ILE A 226 -13.28 -17.85 -4.95
C ILE A 226 -14.51 -18.65 -5.36
N THR A 227 -14.99 -18.48 -6.59
CA THR A 227 -16.15 -19.22 -7.11
C THR A 227 -15.89 -20.72 -7.12
N ALA A 228 -14.74 -21.18 -7.61
CA ALA A 228 -14.36 -22.59 -7.60
C ALA A 228 -14.34 -23.17 -6.17
N ALA A 229 -13.66 -22.49 -5.26
CA ALA A 229 -13.54 -22.94 -3.87
C ALA A 229 -14.90 -22.95 -3.13
N VAL A 230 -15.68 -21.88 -3.24
CA VAL A 230 -16.93 -21.69 -2.47
C VAL A 230 -18.10 -22.47 -3.08
N ARG A 231 -18.22 -22.53 -4.41
CA ARG A 231 -19.38 -23.16 -5.07
C ARG A 231 -19.16 -24.63 -5.39
N GLN A 232 -17.91 -25.03 -5.64
CA GLN A 232 -17.57 -26.35 -6.13
C GLN A 232 -16.71 -27.15 -5.14
N GLY A 233 -16.18 -26.49 -4.10
CA GLY A 233 -15.22 -27.12 -3.18
C GLY A 233 -13.87 -27.42 -3.83
N ASP A 234 -13.59 -26.82 -4.99
CA ASP A 234 -12.38 -27.07 -5.75
C ASP A 234 -11.32 -26.01 -5.46
N PHE A 235 -10.27 -26.44 -4.77
CA PHE A 235 -9.11 -25.61 -4.43
C PHE A 235 -7.95 -25.79 -5.43
N GLY A 236 -8.06 -26.69 -6.40
CA GLY A 236 -7.02 -26.96 -7.41
C GLY A 236 -6.58 -25.70 -8.17
N PRO A 237 -7.52 -24.85 -8.66
CA PRO A 237 -7.17 -23.59 -9.30
C PRO A 237 -6.42 -22.62 -8.37
N PHE A 238 -6.80 -22.56 -7.09
CA PHE A 238 -6.14 -21.71 -6.11
C PHE A 238 -4.69 -22.15 -5.88
N GLU A 239 -4.45 -23.44 -5.69
CA GLU A 239 -3.11 -23.99 -5.50
C GLU A 239 -2.24 -23.80 -6.75
N ALA A 240 -2.82 -23.97 -7.95
CA ALA A 240 -2.13 -23.72 -9.20
C ALA A 240 -1.71 -22.25 -9.32
N PHE A 241 -2.62 -21.32 -9.08
CA PHE A 241 -2.31 -19.90 -9.19
C PHE A 241 -1.35 -19.43 -8.10
N HIS A 242 -1.45 -19.97 -6.88
CA HIS A 242 -0.48 -19.71 -5.81
C HIS A 242 0.96 -20.10 -6.22
N ARG A 243 1.15 -21.23 -6.91
CA ARG A 243 2.47 -21.62 -7.45
C ARG A 243 3.01 -20.63 -8.49
N VAL A 244 2.12 -20.09 -9.33
CA VAL A 244 2.49 -19.05 -10.32
C VAL A 244 2.92 -17.76 -9.62
N LEU A 245 2.13 -17.30 -8.65
CA LEU A 245 2.39 -16.07 -7.88
C LEU A 245 3.61 -16.17 -6.95
N ALA A 246 4.13 -17.37 -6.68
CA ALA A 246 5.39 -17.55 -5.94
C ALA A 246 6.62 -17.11 -6.75
N ARG A 247 6.51 -17.02 -8.08
CA ARG A 247 7.56 -16.57 -9.00
C ARG A 247 7.00 -15.58 -10.03
N PRO A 248 6.40 -14.47 -9.59
CA PRO A 248 5.52 -13.67 -10.44
C PRO A 248 6.28 -12.89 -11.52
N TYR A 249 7.61 -12.83 -11.45
CA TYR A 249 8.49 -12.16 -12.44
C TYR A 249 9.10 -13.13 -13.46
N ASP A 250 9.06 -14.44 -13.20
CA ASP A 250 9.64 -15.44 -14.09
C ASP A 250 8.76 -15.63 -15.32
N ASP A 251 9.39 -15.87 -16.48
CA ASP A 251 8.66 -16.29 -17.67
C ASP A 251 8.13 -17.72 -17.45
N GLN A 252 6.81 -17.88 -17.43
CA GLN A 252 6.10 -19.14 -17.21
C GLN A 252 5.12 -19.36 -18.38
N PRO A 253 5.61 -19.74 -19.59
CA PRO A 253 4.78 -19.84 -20.80
C PRO A 253 3.63 -20.84 -20.66
N GLU A 254 3.80 -21.89 -19.86
CA GLU A 254 2.76 -22.87 -19.50
C GLU A 254 1.61 -22.26 -18.69
N SER A 255 1.85 -21.11 -18.06
CA SER A 255 0.91 -20.39 -17.21
C SER A 255 0.40 -19.10 -17.86
N ALA A 256 0.68 -18.87 -19.16
CA ALA A 256 0.39 -17.61 -19.85
C ALA A 256 -1.08 -17.15 -19.75
N SER A 257 -2.04 -18.08 -19.67
CA SER A 257 -3.46 -17.75 -19.50
C SER A 257 -3.74 -16.96 -18.21
N TRP A 258 -2.97 -17.17 -17.14
CA TRP A 258 -3.12 -16.43 -15.89
C TRP A 258 -2.72 -14.96 -16.01
N ALA A 259 -1.92 -14.59 -17.01
CA ALA A 259 -1.50 -13.20 -17.24
C ALA A 259 -2.50 -12.40 -18.08
N GLU A 260 -3.45 -13.07 -18.74
CA GLU A 260 -4.40 -12.43 -19.65
C GLU A 260 -5.30 -11.40 -18.93
N PRO A 261 -5.58 -10.25 -19.56
CA PRO A 261 -6.53 -9.29 -19.03
C PRO A 261 -7.97 -9.84 -19.10
N PRO A 262 -8.90 -9.32 -18.27
CA PRO A 262 -10.30 -9.77 -18.30
C PRO A 262 -10.98 -9.45 -19.63
N ALA A 263 -11.82 -10.36 -20.12
CA ALA A 263 -12.85 -10.04 -21.10
C ALA A 263 -13.84 -9.01 -20.53
N ARG A 264 -14.65 -8.38 -21.38
CA ARG A 264 -15.55 -7.29 -20.96
C ARG A 264 -16.52 -7.74 -19.86
N GLU A 265 -17.03 -8.96 -19.99
CA GLU A 265 -17.96 -9.65 -19.09
C GLU A 265 -17.30 -10.15 -17.79
N GLU A 266 -15.98 -10.30 -17.77
CA GLU A 266 -15.22 -10.76 -16.60
C GLU A 266 -14.76 -9.59 -15.70
N ARG A 267 -14.93 -8.34 -16.15
CA ARG A 267 -14.48 -7.15 -15.43
C ARG A 267 -15.20 -7.01 -14.09
N VAL A 268 -14.44 -7.19 -13.00
CA VAL A 268 -14.88 -6.91 -11.64
C VAL A 268 -15.04 -5.39 -11.45
N GLN A 269 -16.25 -4.93 -11.16
CA GLN A 269 -16.54 -3.50 -10.95
C GLN A 269 -16.33 -3.04 -9.51
N ALA A 270 -16.52 -3.95 -8.56
CA ALA A 270 -16.35 -3.69 -7.15
C ALA A 270 -15.86 -4.94 -6.41
N THR A 271 -15.13 -4.70 -5.34
CA THR A 271 -14.67 -5.69 -4.36
C THR A 271 -15.25 -5.31 -2.99
N PHE A 272 -15.29 -6.28 -2.08
CA PHE A 272 -16.05 -6.15 -0.84
C PHE A 272 -15.17 -6.47 0.37
N CYS A 273 -15.35 -5.71 1.45
CA CYS A 273 -14.98 -6.20 2.77
C CYS A 273 -16.02 -7.25 3.18
N GLY A 274 -15.59 -8.47 3.46
CA GLY A 274 -16.45 -9.52 4.00
C GLY A 274 -16.78 -9.35 5.49
N THR A 275 -17.06 -8.12 5.93
CA THR A 275 -17.52 -7.81 7.29
C THR A 275 -19.03 -7.76 7.35
#